data_AF-A0AAN6F9D3-F1
#
_entry.id   AF-A0AAN6F9D3-F1
#
_cell.length_a   1.000
_cell.length_b   1.000
_cell.length_c   1.000
_cell.angle_alpha   90.00
_cell.angle_beta   90.00
_cell.angle_gamma   90.00
#
_symmetry.space_group_name_H-M   'P 1'
#
loop_
_entity.id
_entity.type
_entity.pdbx_description
1 polymer ?
#
loop_
_entity_poly.entity_id
_entity_poly.type
_entity_poly.pdbx_seq_one_letter_code
_entity_poly.pdbx_strand_id
1 'polypeptide(L)'
;MAMTCPFFRLPVELRLHIYSFAVLHNPSITIGSAELIGSHPDIIHRLYGGKRNPYPGIPENHEPVVEACYNASLLCTTNPATVPLSVATPLPDESHEHPHTAHLALLLVNRQVNDELTSHLKILKNSRISLFLAYPHGLHVCRTLTPHLLRQARSVHIAGNYTSRTFCSARAACVVPTGPKIKYNGGAAPDSTTQLGELIASLFGPHATHAVQKMELRIYYSGEDSYSTVWGDDASPTVIALRNIYYGEVGIEVWRGRFGTGVYLTARPTVDGERKRVVSTTWRRLEEGRPGEPECGSWIVDPEWPEWRHEAVASDGRKGDLVVRATPITGH
;
A
#
# COMPACT_ATOMS: atom_id res chain seq x y z
N MET A 1 26.73 9.02 41.87
CA MET A 1 27.11 7.96 40.91
C MET A 1 26.04 7.89 39.85
N ALA A 2 26.35 8.20 38.60
CA ALA A 2 25.38 8.07 37.50
C ALA A 2 25.14 6.57 37.24
N MET A 3 23.90 6.12 37.42
CA MET A 3 23.52 4.74 37.09
C MET A 3 23.56 4.56 35.57
N THR A 4 24.61 3.92 35.07
CA THR A 4 24.69 3.48 33.67
C THR A 4 23.63 2.42 33.43
N CYS A 5 22.77 2.62 32.43
CA CYS A 5 21.73 1.65 32.06
C CYS A 5 22.35 0.26 31.85
N PRO A 6 21.82 -0.81 32.47
CA PRO A 6 22.35 -2.17 32.34
C PRO A 6 22.42 -2.65 30.89
N PHE A 7 21.54 -2.13 30.03
CA PHE A 7 21.53 -2.42 28.61
C PHE A 7 22.87 -2.11 27.95
N PHE A 8 23.49 -0.96 28.24
CA PHE A 8 24.78 -0.57 27.65
C PHE A 8 25.98 -1.36 28.20
N ARG A 9 25.76 -2.25 29.19
CA ARG A 9 26.79 -3.19 29.64
C ARG A 9 26.87 -4.44 28.76
N LEU A 10 25.88 -4.67 27.90
CA LEU A 10 25.89 -5.77 26.94
C LEU A 10 26.90 -5.49 25.82
N PRO A 11 27.62 -6.52 25.33
CA PRO A 11 28.39 -6.45 24.10
C PRO A 11 27.57 -5.86 22.95
N VAL A 12 28.24 -5.12 22.06
CA VAL A 12 27.55 -4.43 20.95
C VAL A 12 26.79 -5.43 20.08
N GLU A 13 27.32 -6.63 19.89
CA GLU A 13 26.71 -7.72 19.12
C GLU A 13 25.34 -8.12 19.69
N LEU A 14 25.23 -8.26 21.02
CA LEU A 14 23.96 -8.58 21.68
C LEU A 14 22.96 -7.43 21.58
N ARG A 15 23.41 -6.19 21.72
CA ARG A 15 22.55 -5.00 21.57
C ARG A 15 22.02 -4.87 20.15
N LEU A 16 22.87 -5.11 19.16
CA LEU A 16 22.47 -5.17 17.74
C LEU A 16 21.48 -6.30 17.47
N HIS A 17 21.63 -7.46 18.10
CA HIS A 17 20.64 -8.54 18.00
C HIS A 17 19.30 -8.18 18.65
N ILE A 18 19.31 -7.51 19.80
CA ILE A 18 18.09 -7.02 20.46
C ILE A 18 17.42 -5.96 19.59
N TYR A 19 18.16 -5.02 19.02
CA TYR A 19 17.61 -4.05 18.07
C TYR A 19 17.00 -4.74 16.86
N SER A 20 17.69 -5.76 16.32
CA SER A 20 17.16 -6.55 15.21
C SER A 20 15.82 -7.16 15.58
N PHE A 21 15.73 -7.83 16.73
CA PHE A 21 14.49 -8.43 17.21
C PHE A 21 13.38 -7.39 17.41
N ALA A 22 13.70 -6.24 18.04
CA ALA A 22 12.74 -5.17 18.30
C ALA A 22 12.24 -4.50 17.00
N VAL A 23 13.12 -4.28 16.03
CA VAL A 23 12.78 -3.71 14.71
C VAL A 23 12.07 -4.74 13.81
N LEU A 24 12.36 -6.04 13.99
CA LEU A 24 11.79 -7.15 13.22
C LEU A 24 10.33 -7.47 13.56
N HIS A 25 9.76 -6.87 14.60
CA HIS A 25 8.46 -7.32 15.10
C HIS A 25 7.32 -7.17 14.07
N ASN A 26 7.52 -6.41 12.99
CA ASN A 26 6.50 -6.11 11.99
C ASN A 26 7.08 -5.91 10.57
N PRO A 27 7.18 -6.96 9.74
CA PRO A 27 7.70 -6.86 8.37
C PRO A 27 6.71 -6.21 7.39
N SER A 28 5.48 -5.95 7.82
CA SER A 28 4.42 -5.42 6.97
C SER A 28 3.71 -4.28 7.68
N ILE A 29 3.48 -3.17 6.99
CA ILE A 29 2.69 -2.04 7.52
C ILE A 29 1.57 -1.77 6.54
N THR A 30 0.33 -1.71 7.01
CA THR A 30 -0.83 -1.33 6.20
C THR A 30 -1.29 0.08 6.53
N ILE A 31 -1.51 0.89 5.50
CA ILE A 31 -1.87 2.30 5.59
C ILE A 31 -3.15 2.54 4.82
N GLY A 32 -4.15 3.13 5.47
CA GLY A 32 -5.43 3.43 4.86
C GLY A 32 -6.28 4.39 5.68
N SER A 33 -7.59 4.32 5.45
CA SER A 33 -8.59 5.05 6.21
C SER A 33 -9.70 4.08 6.59
N ALA A 34 -10.18 4.14 7.83
CA ALA A 34 -11.27 3.30 8.30
C ALA A 34 -12.50 4.13 8.64
N GLU A 35 -13.69 3.57 8.41
CA GLU A 35 -14.96 4.20 8.74
C GLU A 35 -15.24 4.09 10.25
N LEU A 36 -15.69 5.18 10.86
CA LEU A 36 -16.12 5.22 12.25
C LEU A 36 -17.55 4.71 12.36
N ILE A 37 -17.76 3.62 13.10
CA ILE A 37 -19.09 3.05 13.36
C ILE A 37 -19.48 3.32 14.80
N GLY A 38 -20.55 4.08 15.00
CA GLY A 38 -21.06 4.39 16.33
C GLY A 38 -22.26 5.32 16.28
N SER A 39 -22.71 5.78 17.46
CA SER A 39 -23.73 6.82 17.52
C SER A 39 -23.17 8.14 16.95
N HIS A 40 -24.03 8.96 16.35
CA HIS A 40 -23.59 10.24 15.78
C HIS A 40 -22.85 11.14 16.80
N PRO A 41 -23.31 11.26 18.07
CA PRO A 41 -22.56 11.97 19.10
C PRO A 41 -21.15 11.40 19.34
N ASP A 42 -20.99 10.07 19.34
CA ASP A 42 -19.69 9.44 19.55
C ASP A 42 -18.73 9.70 18.38
N ILE A 43 -19.24 9.67 17.14
CA ILE A 43 -18.48 10.00 15.94
C ILE A 43 -18.01 11.46 15.98
N ILE A 44 -18.91 12.38 16.35
CA ILE A 44 -18.56 13.80 16.48
C ILE A 44 -17.54 14.01 17.60
N HIS A 45 -17.72 13.35 18.75
CA HIS A 45 -16.76 13.42 19.85
C HIS A 45 -15.40 12.84 19.46
N ARG A 46 -15.36 11.74 18.68
CA ARG A 46 -14.13 11.14 18.16
C ARG A 46 -13.35 12.10 17.25
N LEU A 47 -14.06 12.77 16.35
CA LEU A 47 -13.46 13.62 15.31
C LEU A 47 -13.14 15.04 15.78
N TYR A 48 -13.98 15.62 16.63
CA TYR A 48 -13.92 17.04 17.03
C TYR A 48 -13.70 17.25 18.54
N GLY A 49 -13.80 16.19 19.35
CA GLY A 49 -13.54 16.26 20.78
C GLY A 49 -12.08 16.63 21.09
N GLY A 50 -11.82 17.17 22.28
CA GLY A 50 -10.45 17.48 22.72
C GLY A 50 -9.70 18.48 21.83
N LYS A 51 -10.39 19.45 21.21
CA LYS A 51 -9.80 20.42 20.25
C LYS A 51 -9.21 19.79 18.98
N ARG A 52 -9.60 18.55 18.65
CA ARG A 52 -9.18 17.88 17.42
C ARG A 52 -9.89 18.46 16.22
N ASN A 53 -9.23 18.34 15.09
CA ASN A 53 -9.83 18.58 13.79
C ASN A 53 -9.80 17.27 13.00
N PRO A 54 -10.88 16.93 12.27
CA PRO A 54 -10.88 15.79 11.38
C PRO A 54 -9.71 15.88 10.41
N TYR A 55 -9.06 14.74 10.21
CA TYR A 55 -7.90 14.67 9.34
C TYR A 55 -8.28 15.07 7.90
N PRO A 56 -7.64 16.06 7.29
CA PRO A 56 -8.07 16.57 5.99
C PRO A 56 -7.81 15.55 4.87
N GLY A 57 -8.60 15.61 3.79
CA GLY A 57 -8.36 14.82 2.58
C GLY A 57 -8.72 13.33 2.68
N ILE A 58 -9.39 12.88 3.74
CA ILE A 58 -10.04 11.56 3.82
C ILE A 58 -11.57 11.73 3.86
N PRO A 59 -12.36 10.69 3.59
CA PRO A 59 -13.82 10.78 3.60
C PRO A 59 -14.38 11.24 4.96
N GLU A 60 -15.56 11.86 4.95
CA GLU A 60 -16.31 12.17 6.18
C GLU A 60 -16.53 10.90 7.01
N ASN A 61 -16.50 11.02 8.34
CA ASN A 61 -16.62 9.91 9.28
C ASN A 61 -15.51 8.85 9.17
N HIS A 62 -14.39 9.14 8.50
CA HIS A 62 -13.21 8.27 8.52
C HIS A 62 -12.10 8.85 9.40
N GLU A 63 -11.25 7.98 9.91
CA GLU A 63 -9.97 8.34 10.52
C GLU A 63 -8.79 7.68 9.78
N PRO A 64 -7.60 8.32 9.74
CA PRO A 64 -6.43 7.73 9.14
C PRO A 64 -5.94 6.57 10.02
N VAL A 65 -5.63 5.44 9.40
CA VAL A 65 -5.16 4.24 10.11
C VAL A 65 -3.82 3.79 9.54
N VAL A 66 -2.84 3.64 10.43
CA VAL A 66 -1.55 3.02 10.12
C VAL A 66 -1.36 1.84 11.06
N GLU A 67 -1.51 0.64 10.53
CA GLU A 67 -1.29 -0.59 11.29
C GLU A 67 0.11 -1.11 11.04
N ALA A 68 0.79 -1.48 12.14
CA ALA A 68 2.10 -2.10 12.07
C ALA A 68 2.05 -3.56 11.60
N CYS A 69 0.91 -4.08 11.16
CA CYS A 69 0.79 -5.42 10.60
C CYS A 69 0.06 -5.35 9.25
N TYR A 70 0.08 -6.47 8.53
CA TYR A 70 -0.76 -6.60 7.35
C TYR A 70 -2.23 -6.72 7.76
N ASN A 71 -3.06 -5.81 7.26
CA ASN A 71 -4.51 -5.82 7.44
C ASN A 71 -5.21 -5.79 6.08
N ALA A 72 -5.83 -6.92 5.73
CA ALA A 72 -6.58 -7.10 4.49
C ALA A 72 -7.82 -6.18 4.41
N SER A 73 -8.54 -5.98 5.50
CA SER A 73 -9.76 -5.17 5.54
C SER A 73 -9.50 -3.70 5.24
N LEU A 74 -8.32 -3.17 5.57
CA LEU A 74 -7.94 -1.80 5.21
C LEU A 74 -7.73 -1.60 3.70
N LEU A 75 -7.41 -2.67 2.97
CA LEU A 75 -7.20 -2.66 1.52
C LEU A 75 -8.44 -3.09 0.74
N CYS A 76 -9.33 -3.83 1.40
CA CYS A 76 -10.51 -4.43 0.80
C CYS A 76 -11.64 -3.42 0.61
N THR A 77 -12.31 -3.48 -0.54
CA THR A 77 -13.49 -2.64 -0.82
C THR A 77 -14.80 -3.33 -0.48
N THR A 78 -14.86 -4.67 -0.48
CA THR A 78 -16.08 -5.43 -0.16
C THR A 78 -16.27 -5.57 1.35
N ASN A 79 -15.17 -5.69 2.10
CA ASN A 79 -15.16 -5.74 3.56
C ASN A 79 -14.19 -4.69 4.13
N PRO A 80 -14.57 -3.41 4.08
CA PRO A 80 -13.70 -2.32 4.52
C PRO A 80 -13.48 -2.36 6.04
N ALA A 81 -12.30 -1.90 6.47
CA ALA A 81 -12.00 -1.77 7.90
C ALA A 81 -12.88 -0.71 8.57
N THR A 82 -13.32 -1.02 9.78
CA THR A 82 -14.19 -0.17 10.57
C THR A 82 -13.63 -0.02 11.98
N VAL A 83 -13.82 1.16 12.56
CA VAL A 83 -13.43 1.45 13.95
C VAL A 83 -14.72 1.57 14.77
N PRO A 84 -15.06 0.56 15.58
CA PRO A 84 -16.21 0.63 16.44
C PRO A 84 -15.96 1.61 17.59
N LEU A 85 -16.85 2.59 17.72
CA LEU A 85 -16.85 3.55 18.81
C LEU A 85 -17.69 3.00 19.97
N SER A 86 -17.01 2.70 21.07
CA SER A 86 -17.62 2.36 22.35
C SER A 86 -17.03 3.27 23.44
N VAL A 87 -17.68 3.38 24.58
CA VAL A 87 -17.20 4.14 25.75
C VAL A 87 -15.81 3.66 26.22
N ALA A 88 -15.46 2.41 25.91
CA ALA A 88 -14.15 1.81 26.20
C ALA A 88 -13.09 2.05 25.12
N THR A 89 -13.43 2.61 23.95
CA THR A 89 -12.46 2.88 22.89
C THR A 89 -11.65 4.12 23.27
N PRO A 90 -10.36 4.00 23.60
CA PRO A 90 -9.56 5.16 23.96
C PRO A 90 -9.52 6.14 22.79
N LEU A 91 -9.67 7.43 23.10
CA LEU A 91 -9.33 8.49 22.16
C LEU A 91 -7.88 8.30 21.71
N PRO A 92 -7.54 8.39 20.41
CA PRO A 92 -6.16 8.30 19.97
C PRO A 92 -5.38 9.40 20.67
N ASP A 93 -4.11 9.20 20.96
CA ASP A 93 -3.30 10.22 21.62
C ASP A 93 -3.38 11.55 20.86
N GLU A 94 -3.26 12.69 21.56
CA GLU A 94 -3.57 14.04 21.00
C GLU A 94 -2.74 14.42 19.78
N SER A 95 -1.68 13.69 19.52
CA SER A 95 -0.90 13.74 18.31
C SER A 95 -1.31 12.55 17.43
N HIS A 96 -1.50 12.79 16.14
CA HIS A 96 -1.17 11.79 15.13
C HIS A 96 0.36 11.55 15.17
N GLU A 97 0.91 11.27 16.35
CA GLU A 97 2.30 10.98 16.58
C GLU A 97 2.59 9.80 15.69
N HIS A 98 3.50 10.07 14.75
CA HIS A 98 4.05 9.14 13.80
C HIS A 98 3.97 7.73 14.38
N PRO A 99 3.38 6.74 13.68
CA PRO A 99 3.39 5.37 14.16
C PRO A 99 4.83 5.07 14.54
N HIS A 100 5.09 5.05 15.84
CA HIS A 100 6.43 4.94 16.37
C HIS A 100 6.75 3.47 16.19
N THR A 101 7.16 3.13 14.96
CA THR A 101 7.80 1.85 14.70
C THR A 101 8.87 1.73 15.77
N ALA A 102 9.03 0.53 16.33
CA ALA A 102 10.06 0.29 17.35
C ALA A 102 11.42 0.84 16.89
N HIS A 103 11.67 0.83 15.58
CA HIS A 103 12.78 1.51 14.94
C HIS A 103 12.87 3.02 15.21
N LEU A 104 11.83 3.81 14.93
CA LEU A 104 11.83 5.25 15.21
C LEU A 104 11.93 5.55 16.70
N ALA A 105 11.22 4.78 17.53
CA ALA A 105 11.33 4.92 18.98
C ALA A 105 12.78 4.71 19.44
N LEU A 106 13.45 3.65 18.97
CA LEU A 106 14.84 3.34 19.30
C LEU A 106 15.83 4.40 18.82
N LEU A 107 15.63 4.98 17.63
CA LEU A 107 16.49 6.06 17.12
C LEU A 107 16.45 7.32 18.01
N LEU A 108 15.35 7.54 18.74
CA LEU A 108 15.14 8.69 19.60
C LEU A 108 15.62 8.47 21.04
N VAL A 109 15.97 7.23 21.44
CA VAL A 109 16.35 6.91 22.84
C VAL A 109 17.66 7.61 23.25
N ASN A 110 18.74 7.42 22.48
CA ASN A 110 20.06 7.98 22.78
C ASN A 110 20.95 7.98 21.52
N ARG A 111 21.92 8.89 21.47
CA ARG A 111 22.96 8.95 20.43
C ARG A 111 23.68 7.61 20.21
N GLN A 112 24.07 6.90 21.27
CA GLN A 112 24.75 5.60 21.12
C GLN A 112 23.86 4.57 20.41
N VAL A 113 22.59 4.46 20.80
CA VAL A 113 21.61 3.58 20.16
C VAL A 113 21.40 4.00 18.71
N ASN A 114 21.31 5.32 18.45
CA ASN A 114 21.13 5.86 17.11
C ASN A 114 22.31 5.51 16.19
N ASP A 115 23.54 5.74 16.63
CA ASP A 115 24.75 5.50 15.83
C ASP A 115 24.91 4.01 15.52
N GLU A 116 24.70 3.15 16.53
CA GLU A 116 24.77 1.68 16.38
C GLU A 116 23.67 1.15 15.46
N LEU A 117 22.42 1.58 15.66
CA LEU A 117 21.29 1.15 14.86
C LEU A 117 21.42 1.62 13.42
N THR A 118 21.84 2.88 13.21
CA THR A 118 22.07 3.45 11.88
C THR A 118 23.20 2.72 11.15
N SER A 119 24.30 2.41 11.84
CA SER A 119 25.40 1.62 11.26
C SER A 119 24.96 0.19 10.92
N HIS A 120 24.30 -0.47 11.87
CA HIS A 120 23.84 -1.85 11.72
C HIS A 120 22.80 -2.01 10.61
N LEU A 121 21.88 -1.06 10.47
CA LEU A 121 20.90 -1.06 9.37
C LEU A 121 21.51 -0.66 8.03
N LYS A 122 22.54 0.20 7.99
CA LYS A 122 23.30 0.44 6.76
C LYS A 122 24.03 -0.83 6.28
N ILE A 123 24.54 -1.62 7.22
CA ILE A 123 25.17 -2.92 6.94
C ILE A 123 24.11 -3.93 6.49
N LEU A 124 22.95 -3.95 7.14
CA LEU A 124 21.75 -4.65 6.69
C LEU A 124 21.07 -3.86 5.56
N LYS A 125 21.69 -3.76 4.37
CA LYS A 125 21.10 -3.20 3.14
C LYS A 125 19.73 -3.76 2.73
N ASN A 126 19.17 -4.71 3.48
CA ASN A 126 17.78 -5.13 3.38
C ASN A 126 16.90 -4.19 4.23
N SER A 127 16.28 -3.21 3.58
CA SER A 127 14.94 -2.80 4.00
C SER A 127 14.09 -4.06 4.15
N ARG A 128 13.34 -4.19 5.26
CA ARG A 128 12.56 -5.40 5.56
C ARG A 128 11.05 -5.16 5.60
N ILE A 129 10.62 -3.91 5.37
CA ILE A 129 9.23 -3.53 5.49
C ILE A 129 8.54 -3.60 4.12
N SER A 130 7.48 -4.37 4.04
CA SER A 130 6.49 -4.34 2.96
C SER A 130 5.42 -3.32 3.32
N LEU A 131 5.30 -2.23 2.56
CA LEU A 131 4.25 -1.25 2.76
C LEU A 131 3.04 -1.61 1.93
N PHE A 132 1.87 -1.67 2.55
CA PHE A 132 0.58 -1.87 1.90
C PHE A 132 -0.24 -0.59 2.01
N LEU A 133 -0.66 -0.04 0.88
CA LEU A 133 -1.34 1.25 0.79
C LEU A 133 -2.73 1.05 0.17
N ALA A 134 -3.77 1.52 0.87
CA ALA A 134 -5.12 1.58 0.33
C ALA A 134 -5.24 2.72 -0.70
N TYR A 135 -5.65 2.44 -1.93
CA TYR A 135 -5.94 3.44 -2.93
C TYR A 135 -7.41 3.87 -2.86
N PRO A 136 -7.72 5.19 -2.91
CA PRO A 136 -6.79 6.32 -3.02
C PRO A 136 -6.32 6.90 -1.67
N HIS A 137 -7.05 6.69 -0.58
CA HIS A 137 -6.89 7.47 0.66
C HIS A 137 -5.59 7.16 1.43
N GLY A 138 -5.14 5.91 1.43
CA GLY A 138 -3.87 5.48 2.03
C GLY A 138 -2.64 6.14 1.38
N LEU A 139 -2.72 6.57 0.11
CA LEU A 139 -1.67 7.38 -0.51
C LEU A 139 -1.53 8.73 0.19
N HIS A 140 -2.66 9.39 0.45
CA HIS A 140 -2.67 10.68 1.12
C HIS A 140 -2.10 10.55 2.52
N VAL A 141 -2.62 9.60 3.31
CA VAL A 141 -2.15 9.28 4.66
C VAL A 141 -0.65 9.00 4.68
N CYS A 142 -0.15 8.17 3.76
CA CYS A 142 1.27 7.85 3.66
C CYS A 142 2.13 9.09 3.39
N ARG A 143 1.70 9.97 2.48
CA ARG A 143 2.43 11.18 2.10
C ARG A 143 2.56 12.18 3.25
N THR A 144 1.51 12.36 4.05
CA THR A 144 1.43 13.46 5.02
C THR A 144 1.67 13.03 6.47
N LEU A 145 1.30 11.80 6.87
CA LEU A 145 1.56 11.29 8.22
C LEU A 145 2.84 10.45 8.31
N THR A 146 3.15 9.67 7.27
CA THR A 146 4.23 8.67 7.36
C THR A 146 5.20 8.65 6.18
N PRO A 147 5.70 9.81 5.69
CA PRO A 147 6.58 9.84 4.53
C PRO A 147 7.93 9.13 4.77
N HIS A 148 8.34 9.00 6.03
CA HIS A 148 9.58 8.34 6.42
C HIS A 148 9.56 6.82 6.17
N LEU A 149 8.38 6.18 6.14
CA LEU A 149 8.26 4.73 5.95
C LEU A 149 8.74 4.30 4.56
N LEU A 150 8.57 5.14 3.53
CA LEU A 150 9.03 4.87 2.18
C LEU A 150 10.56 4.68 2.10
N ARG A 151 11.32 5.37 2.94
CA ARG A 151 12.79 5.24 2.99
C ARG A 151 13.24 3.87 3.52
N GLN A 152 12.36 3.18 4.24
CA GLN A 152 12.62 1.89 4.89
C GLN A 152 11.90 0.74 4.17
N ALA A 153 11.14 1.05 3.11
CA ALA A 153 10.35 0.08 2.37
C ALA A 153 11.26 -0.79 1.49
N ARG A 154 11.05 -2.10 1.56
CA ARG A 154 11.57 -3.08 0.61
C ARG A 154 10.67 -3.20 -0.59
N SER A 155 9.37 -3.21 -0.33
CA SER A 155 8.34 -3.29 -1.35
C SER A 155 7.16 -2.40 -1.00
N VAL A 156 6.46 -1.95 -2.04
CA VAL A 156 5.28 -1.11 -1.93
C VAL A 156 4.14 -1.78 -2.69
N HIS A 157 3.07 -2.09 -2.01
CA HIS A 157 1.89 -2.77 -2.51
C HIS A 157 0.72 -1.80 -2.40
N ILE A 158 0.10 -1.45 -3.51
CA ILE A 158 -1.01 -0.51 -3.58
C ILE A 158 -2.24 -1.27 -4.01
N ALA A 159 -3.33 -1.18 -3.25
CA ALA A 159 -4.56 -1.92 -3.51
C ALA A 159 -5.79 -1.03 -3.34
N GLY A 160 -6.75 -1.11 -4.25
CA GLY A 160 -8.03 -0.41 -4.10
C GLY A 160 -8.89 -0.41 -5.34
N ASN A 161 -9.90 0.45 -5.36
CA ASN A 161 -10.81 0.62 -6.49
C ASN A 161 -10.53 1.91 -7.26
N TYR A 162 -10.89 1.88 -8.54
CA TYR A 162 -10.91 3.08 -9.37
C TYR A 162 -12.24 3.16 -10.11
N THR A 163 -12.88 4.32 -9.98
CA THR A 163 -14.04 4.70 -10.78
C THR A 163 -13.69 5.99 -11.48
N SER A 164 -13.69 5.96 -12.81
CA SER A 164 -13.48 7.14 -13.62
C SER A 164 -14.52 8.21 -13.29
N ARG A 165 -14.06 9.43 -13.06
CA ARG A 165 -14.90 10.62 -12.93
C ARG A 165 -14.96 11.41 -14.23
N THR A 166 -13.92 11.29 -15.06
CA THR A 166 -13.65 12.19 -16.18
C THR A 166 -13.73 11.51 -17.54
N PHE A 167 -13.86 10.18 -17.60
CA PHE A 167 -13.88 9.41 -18.83
C PHE A 167 -15.12 8.51 -18.90
N CYS A 168 -15.82 8.53 -20.04
CA CYS A 168 -16.92 7.61 -20.32
C CYS A 168 -16.57 6.75 -21.54
N SER A 169 -16.44 5.45 -21.29
CA SER A 169 -16.22 4.41 -22.30
C SER A 169 -17.27 4.42 -23.41
N ALA A 170 -18.56 4.48 -23.05
CA ALA A 170 -19.69 4.45 -23.98
C ALA A 170 -19.67 5.61 -24.98
N ARG A 171 -18.99 6.71 -24.62
CA ARG A 171 -18.82 7.90 -25.48
C ARG A 171 -17.39 8.07 -26.00
N ALA A 172 -16.46 7.21 -25.56
CA ALA A 172 -15.01 7.33 -25.77
C ALA A 172 -14.49 8.77 -25.58
N ALA A 173 -15.04 9.50 -24.61
CA ALA A 173 -14.82 10.93 -24.45
C ALA A 173 -14.69 11.31 -22.98
N CYS A 174 -14.03 12.45 -22.75
CA CYS A 174 -13.99 13.07 -21.44
C CYS A 174 -15.36 13.64 -21.08
N VAL A 175 -15.81 13.42 -19.83
CA VAL A 175 -17.11 13.86 -19.32
C VAL A 175 -16.93 14.63 -18.03
N VAL A 176 -17.88 15.51 -17.72
CA VAL A 176 -17.97 16.20 -16.44
C VAL A 176 -18.10 15.17 -15.29
N PRO A 177 -17.49 15.39 -14.12
CA PRO A 177 -17.58 14.47 -12.97
C PRO A 177 -19.02 14.13 -12.59
N THR A 178 -19.45 12.90 -12.87
CA THR A 178 -20.80 12.38 -12.56
C THR A 178 -20.83 11.30 -11.47
N GLY A 179 -19.69 11.03 -10.81
CA GLY A 179 -19.62 10.05 -9.73
C GLY A 179 -20.26 10.52 -8.41
N PRO A 180 -20.49 9.59 -7.44
CA PRO A 180 -20.95 9.95 -6.11
C PRO A 180 -20.00 10.98 -5.49
N LYS A 181 -20.55 12.11 -5.05
CA LYS A 181 -19.80 13.18 -4.38
C LYS A 181 -19.42 12.72 -2.98
N ILE A 182 -18.27 12.06 -2.86
CA ILE A 182 -17.62 11.80 -1.57
C ILE A 182 -17.32 13.17 -0.96
N LYS A 183 -17.83 13.40 0.24
CA LYS A 183 -17.45 14.56 1.03
C LYS A 183 -16.18 14.22 1.80
N TYR A 184 -15.25 15.16 1.81
CA TYR A 184 -13.95 14.99 2.47
C TYR A 184 -13.87 15.90 3.68
N ASN A 185 -13.24 15.39 4.73
CA ASN A 185 -12.80 16.20 5.85
C ASN A 185 -11.90 17.35 5.35
N GLY A 186 -12.13 18.56 5.85
CA GLY A 186 -11.39 19.76 5.41
C GLY A 186 -11.83 20.34 4.05
N GLY A 187 -12.87 19.79 3.41
CA GLY A 187 -13.50 20.38 2.22
C GLY A 187 -12.72 20.28 0.91
N ALA A 188 -11.53 19.65 0.92
CA ALA A 188 -10.71 19.45 -0.27
C ALA A 188 -10.45 17.96 -0.50
N ALA A 189 -10.75 17.48 -1.70
CA ALA A 189 -10.38 16.14 -2.12
C ALA A 189 -8.86 16.06 -2.35
N PRO A 190 -8.17 15.00 -1.89
CA PRO A 190 -6.76 14.83 -2.18
C PRO A 190 -6.57 14.57 -3.68
N ASP A 191 -5.51 15.14 -4.25
CA ASP A 191 -5.09 14.81 -5.61
C ASP A 191 -4.38 13.45 -5.62
N SER A 192 -5.16 12.37 -5.65
CA SER A 192 -4.65 11.00 -5.67
C SER A 192 -3.83 10.70 -6.93
N THR A 193 -4.09 11.41 -8.03
CA THR A 193 -3.38 11.19 -9.30
C THR A 193 -1.95 11.68 -9.23
N THR A 194 -1.75 12.91 -8.74
CA THR A 194 -0.43 13.48 -8.52
C THR A 194 0.30 12.75 -7.40
N GLN A 195 -0.39 12.40 -6.31
CA GLN A 195 0.22 11.65 -5.20
C GLN A 195 0.74 10.27 -5.66
N LEU A 196 -0.02 9.54 -6.48
CA LEU A 196 0.42 8.27 -7.04
C LEU A 196 1.60 8.46 -7.99
N GLY A 197 1.55 9.47 -8.86
CA GLY A 197 2.62 9.78 -9.79
C GLY A 197 3.94 10.13 -9.09
N GLU A 198 3.90 11.01 -8.10
CA GLU A 198 5.05 11.37 -7.27
C GLU A 198 5.61 10.16 -6.51
N LEU A 199 4.74 9.33 -5.92
CA LEU A 199 5.16 8.10 -5.25
C LEU A 199 5.91 7.20 -6.23
N ILE A 200 5.33 6.88 -7.38
CA ILE A 200 5.96 5.96 -8.35
C ILE A 200 7.24 6.56 -8.93
N ALA A 201 7.28 7.87 -9.20
CA ALA A 201 8.49 8.55 -9.64
C ALA A 201 9.60 8.50 -8.58
N SER A 202 9.25 8.54 -7.29
CA SER A 202 10.23 8.38 -6.20
C SER A 202 10.84 6.96 -6.16
N LEU A 203 10.11 5.95 -6.65
CA LEU A 203 10.51 4.54 -6.67
C LEU A 203 11.23 4.13 -7.97
N PHE A 204 10.73 4.56 -9.13
CA PHE A 204 11.14 4.10 -10.47
C PHE A 204 11.43 5.25 -11.45
N GLY A 205 11.48 6.49 -10.97
CA GLY A 205 11.80 7.65 -11.79
C GLY A 205 13.29 7.74 -12.17
N PRO A 206 13.66 8.73 -13.00
CA PRO A 206 15.06 8.92 -13.42
C PRO A 206 15.99 9.27 -12.27
N HIS A 207 15.43 9.83 -11.19
CA HIS A 207 16.10 10.19 -9.95
C HIS A 207 15.40 9.53 -8.75
N ALA A 208 15.13 8.23 -8.86
CA ALA A 208 14.51 7.46 -7.78
C ALA A 208 15.26 7.70 -6.45
N THR A 209 14.52 8.12 -5.44
CA THR A 209 15.05 8.47 -4.10
C THR A 209 14.90 7.33 -3.11
N HIS A 210 14.11 6.32 -3.45
CA HIS A 210 13.82 5.17 -2.62
C HIS A 210 14.22 3.88 -3.34
N ALA A 211 15.09 3.09 -2.69
CA ALA A 211 15.54 1.81 -3.22
C ALA A 211 14.56 0.70 -2.82
N VAL A 212 13.55 0.47 -3.66
CA VAL A 212 12.60 -0.65 -3.50
C VAL A 212 12.96 -1.81 -4.42
N GLN A 213 12.70 -3.04 -3.97
CA GLN A 213 12.95 -4.26 -4.75
C GLN A 213 11.75 -4.64 -5.63
N LYS A 214 10.53 -4.28 -5.20
CA LYS A 214 9.29 -4.61 -5.89
C LYS A 214 8.21 -3.58 -5.59
N MET A 215 7.43 -3.23 -6.60
CA MET A 215 6.15 -2.56 -6.41
C MET A 215 5.04 -3.44 -6.99
N GLU A 216 3.89 -3.43 -6.33
CA GLU A 216 2.66 -4.03 -6.81
C GLU A 216 1.55 -2.99 -6.77
N LEU A 217 0.69 -3.00 -7.78
CA LEU A 217 -0.49 -2.16 -7.90
C LEU A 217 -1.65 -3.05 -8.33
N ARG A 218 -2.64 -3.20 -7.47
CA ARG A 218 -3.86 -3.97 -7.68
C ARG A 218 -5.07 -3.05 -7.64
N ILE A 219 -5.62 -2.78 -8.81
CA ILE A 219 -6.74 -1.84 -8.94
C ILE A 219 -7.91 -2.54 -9.58
N TYR A 220 -9.06 -2.49 -8.92
CA TYR A 220 -10.32 -2.93 -9.49
C TYR A 220 -11.06 -1.76 -10.11
N TYR A 221 -11.31 -1.87 -11.40
CA TYR A 221 -12.09 -0.93 -12.18
C TYR A 221 -13.53 -1.41 -12.22
N SER A 222 -14.43 -0.71 -11.51
CA SER A 222 -15.83 -1.08 -11.42
C SER A 222 -16.61 -0.69 -12.68
N GLY A 223 -17.52 -1.55 -13.14
CA GLY A 223 -18.48 -1.28 -14.23
C GLY A 223 -18.32 -2.19 -15.45
N GLU A 224 -19.39 -2.33 -16.24
CA GLU A 224 -19.44 -3.22 -17.41
C GLU A 224 -18.43 -2.83 -18.50
N ASP A 225 -18.14 -1.53 -18.65
CA ASP A 225 -17.16 -1.00 -19.61
C ASP A 225 -15.81 -0.62 -18.97
N SER A 226 -15.52 -1.19 -17.80
CA SER A 226 -14.31 -0.91 -17.01
C SER A 226 -12.99 -1.08 -17.79
N TYR A 227 -12.92 -2.02 -18.73
CA TYR A 227 -11.69 -2.29 -19.49
C TYR A 227 -11.18 -1.07 -20.28
N SER A 228 -12.07 -0.34 -20.95
CA SER A 228 -11.69 0.86 -21.70
C SER A 228 -11.18 1.97 -20.79
N THR A 229 -11.70 2.02 -19.55
CA THR A 229 -11.28 2.98 -18.54
C THR A 229 -9.86 2.73 -18.05
N VAL A 230 -9.38 1.47 -18.07
CA VAL A 230 -8.00 1.14 -17.68
C VAL A 230 -6.99 1.93 -18.48
N TRP A 231 -7.23 2.11 -19.78
CA TRP A 231 -6.27 2.69 -20.73
C TRP A 231 -6.68 4.06 -21.29
N GLY A 232 -7.99 4.32 -21.40
CA GLY A 232 -8.53 5.52 -22.02
C GLY A 232 -8.67 6.73 -21.10
N ASP A 233 -8.58 6.51 -19.78
CA ASP A 233 -8.62 7.59 -18.79
C ASP A 233 -7.19 7.96 -18.35
N ASP A 234 -6.78 9.20 -18.60
CA ASP A 234 -5.47 9.72 -18.20
C ASP A 234 -5.28 9.71 -16.67
N ALA A 235 -6.38 9.75 -15.91
CA ALA A 235 -6.38 9.64 -14.46
C ALA A 235 -6.36 8.19 -13.93
N SER A 236 -6.38 7.19 -14.83
CA SER A 236 -6.29 5.78 -14.47
C SER A 236 -4.99 5.48 -13.71
N PRO A 237 -5.05 4.80 -12.54
CA PRO A 237 -3.86 4.43 -11.78
C PRO A 237 -2.84 3.62 -12.57
N THR A 238 -3.32 2.74 -13.46
CA THR A 238 -2.47 1.95 -14.36
C THR A 238 -1.72 2.85 -15.35
N VAL A 239 -2.40 3.84 -15.95
CA VAL A 239 -1.78 4.81 -16.87
C VAL A 239 -0.77 5.67 -16.13
N ILE A 240 -1.12 6.18 -14.95
CA ILE A 240 -0.24 6.97 -14.09
C ILE A 240 1.01 6.16 -13.73
N ALA A 241 0.85 4.90 -13.35
CA ALA A 241 1.98 4.02 -13.04
C ALA A 241 2.91 3.84 -14.23
N LEU A 242 2.36 3.49 -15.40
CA LEU A 242 3.14 3.32 -16.61
C LEU A 242 3.82 4.61 -17.07
N ARG A 243 3.23 5.77 -16.82
CA ARG A 243 3.85 7.05 -17.15
C ARG A 243 5.05 7.36 -16.24
N ASN A 244 5.00 6.96 -14.97
CA ASN A 244 6.01 7.30 -13.96
C ASN A 244 7.07 6.21 -13.72
N ILE A 245 6.88 5.00 -14.26
CA ILE A 245 7.92 3.97 -14.28
C ILE A 245 8.82 4.21 -15.50
N TYR A 246 10.03 4.75 -15.25
CA TYR A 246 10.98 5.05 -16.32
C TYR A 246 11.82 3.83 -16.72
N TYR A 247 12.33 3.10 -15.73
CA TYR A 247 13.15 1.92 -15.91
C TYR A 247 12.65 0.77 -15.03
N GLY A 248 12.84 -0.46 -15.49
CA GLY A 248 12.38 -1.64 -14.78
C GLY A 248 11.62 -2.64 -15.64
N GLU A 249 11.40 -3.81 -15.05
CA GLU A 249 10.53 -4.84 -15.59
C GLU A 249 9.12 -4.63 -15.04
N VAL A 250 8.16 -4.46 -15.95
CA VAL A 250 6.75 -4.21 -15.64
C VAL A 250 5.92 -5.39 -16.12
N GLY A 251 5.38 -6.16 -15.19
CA GLY A 251 4.42 -7.22 -15.46
C GLY A 251 2.99 -6.74 -15.23
N ILE A 252 2.11 -6.89 -16.21
CA ILE A 252 0.70 -6.50 -16.11
C ILE A 252 -0.16 -7.74 -16.34
N GLU A 253 -1.09 -8.00 -15.45
CA GLU A 253 -2.17 -8.96 -15.64
C GLU A 253 -3.49 -8.23 -15.65
N VAL A 254 -4.25 -8.38 -16.73
CA VAL A 254 -5.58 -7.80 -16.86
C VAL A 254 -6.61 -8.91 -16.73
N TRP A 255 -7.36 -8.86 -15.63
CA TRP A 255 -8.41 -9.79 -15.27
C TRP A 255 -9.76 -9.20 -15.67
N ARG A 256 -10.30 -9.64 -16.81
CA ARG A 256 -11.56 -9.09 -17.35
C ARG A 256 -12.76 -9.89 -16.86
N GLY A 257 -13.65 -9.23 -16.14
CA GLY A 257 -14.90 -9.79 -15.63
C GLY A 257 -16.11 -9.24 -16.37
N ARG A 258 -17.30 -9.61 -15.87
CA ARG A 258 -18.57 -9.06 -16.35
C ARG A 258 -18.87 -7.70 -15.69
N PHE A 259 -18.57 -7.59 -14.40
CA PHE A 259 -18.96 -6.44 -13.58
C PHE A 259 -17.81 -5.46 -13.35
N GLY A 260 -16.58 -5.86 -13.66
CA GLY A 260 -15.41 -5.01 -13.58
C GLY A 260 -14.18 -5.63 -14.25
N THR A 261 -13.08 -4.90 -14.14
CA THR A 261 -11.76 -5.33 -14.63
C THR A 261 -10.75 -5.16 -13.50
N GLY A 262 -10.10 -6.25 -13.10
CA GLY A 262 -8.95 -6.21 -12.20
C GLY A 262 -7.66 -5.98 -12.98
N VAL A 263 -6.79 -5.10 -12.51
CA VAL A 263 -5.45 -4.91 -13.08
C VAL A 263 -4.42 -5.13 -11.99
N TYR A 264 -3.55 -6.13 -12.19
CA TYR A 264 -2.41 -6.41 -11.34
C TYR A 264 -1.15 -6.01 -12.08
N LEU A 265 -0.57 -4.89 -11.68
CA LEU A 265 0.69 -4.38 -12.20
C LEU A 265 1.79 -4.64 -11.18
N THR A 266 2.92 -5.16 -11.65
CA THR A 266 4.13 -5.37 -10.88
C THR A 266 5.26 -4.59 -11.53
N ALA A 267 6.14 -4.00 -10.73
CA ALA A 267 7.33 -3.33 -11.22
C ALA A 267 8.54 -3.74 -10.38
N ARG A 268 9.65 -4.06 -11.05
CA ARG A 268 10.94 -4.37 -10.42
C ARG A 268 12.04 -3.54 -11.07
N PRO A 269 12.98 -2.97 -10.29
CA PRO A 269 14.14 -2.32 -10.88
C PRO A 269 14.96 -3.35 -11.68
N THR A 270 15.57 -2.91 -12.78
CA THR A 270 16.52 -3.74 -13.53
C THR A 270 17.79 -3.97 -12.71
N VAL A 271 18.34 -5.17 -12.82
CA VAL A 271 19.66 -5.50 -12.27
C VAL A 271 20.73 -4.76 -13.09
N ASP A 272 21.77 -4.26 -12.42
CA ASP A 272 22.98 -3.69 -13.04
C ASP A 272 22.84 -2.44 -13.92
N GLY A 273 22.08 -1.45 -13.46
CA GLY A 273 22.16 -0.08 -14.02
C GLY A 273 21.69 0.07 -15.47
N GLU A 274 21.15 -1.00 -16.06
CA GLU A 274 20.56 -0.97 -17.39
C GLU A 274 19.33 -0.08 -17.40
N ARG A 275 19.38 0.98 -18.21
CA ARG A 275 18.25 1.88 -18.49
C ARG A 275 17.27 1.23 -19.46
N LYS A 276 16.75 0.07 -19.09
CA LYS A 276 15.82 -0.72 -19.87
C LYS A 276 14.45 -0.69 -19.22
N ARG A 277 13.42 -0.61 -20.05
CA ARG A 277 12.03 -0.77 -19.65
C ARG A 277 11.44 -1.93 -20.43
N VAL A 278 10.99 -2.96 -19.73
CA VAL A 278 10.32 -4.13 -20.32
C VAL A 278 8.89 -4.13 -19.82
N VAL A 279 7.91 -4.24 -20.72
CA VAL A 279 6.51 -4.34 -20.35
C VAL A 279 5.96 -5.64 -20.91
N SER A 280 5.42 -6.49 -20.05
CA SER A 280 4.72 -7.72 -20.44
C SER A 280 3.29 -7.66 -19.94
N THR A 281 2.33 -7.99 -20.81
CA THR A 281 0.91 -7.98 -20.48
C THR A 281 0.29 -9.34 -20.73
N THR A 282 -0.47 -9.83 -19.76
CA THR A 282 -1.29 -11.05 -19.87
C THR A 282 -2.76 -10.72 -19.64
N TRP A 283 -3.64 -11.40 -20.36
CA TRP A 283 -5.09 -11.26 -20.20
C TRP A 283 -5.64 -12.55 -19.60
N ARG A 284 -6.44 -12.40 -18.55
CA ARG A 284 -7.06 -13.48 -17.81
C ARG A 284 -8.55 -13.21 -17.68
N ARG A 285 -9.31 -14.28 -17.48
CA ARG A 285 -10.74 -14.19 -17.17
C ARG A 285 -10.91 -13.97 -15.67
N LEU A 286 -11.72 -12.98 -15.30
CA LEU A 286 -12.13 -12.76 -13.92
C LEU A 286 -13.50 -13.42 -13.69
N GLU A 287 -13.56 -14.25 -12.66
CA GLU A 287 -14.78 -14.91 -12.20
C GLU A 287 -15.29 -14.14 -10.98
N GLU A 288 -16.44 -13.48 -11.11
CA GLU A 288 -17.02 -12.66 -10.06
C GLU A 288 -18.53 -12.42 -10.27
N GLY A 289 -19.26 -12.34 -9.16
CA GLY A 289 -20.65 -11.88 -9.13
C GLY A 289 -21.73 -12.89 -9.53
N ARG A 290 -21.38 -14.14 -9.90
CA ARG A 290 -22.37 -15.23 -10.05
C ARG A 290 -22.58 -15.99 -8.74
N PRO A 291 -23.71 -16.72 -8.57
CA PRO A 291 -23.90 -17.62 -7.44
C PRO A 291 -22.75 -18.64 -7.36
N GLY A 292 -22.00 -18.61 -6.25
CA GLY A 292 -20.83 -19.46 -6.03
C GLY A 292 -19.49 -18.87 -6.49
N GLU A 293 -19.48 -17.71 -7.17
CA GLU A 293 -18.26 -16.95 -7.48
C GLU A 293 -17.98 -15.90 -6.38
N PRO A 294 -16.72 -15.43 -6.27
CA PRO A 294 -16.37 -14.35 -5.35
C PRO A 294 -17.17 -13.06 -5.59
N GLU A 295 -17.33 -12.27 -4.53
CA GLU A 295 -17.96 -10.95 -4.63
C GLU A 295 -17.18 -10.01 -5.53
N CYS A 296 -17.87 -9.17 -6.29
CA CYS A 296 -17.25 -8.21 -7.19
C CYS A 296 -16.27 -7.30 -6.44
N GLY A 297 -15.03 -7.22 -6.92
CA GLY A 297 -13.97 -6.42 -6.30
C GLY A 297 -13.23 -7.10 -5.13
N SER A 298 -13.66 -8.27 -4.66
CA SER A 298 -12.89 -9.05 -3.67
C SER A 298 -11.51 -9.48 -4.18
N TRP A 299 -11.34 -9.57 -5.50
CA TRP A 299 -10.09 -9.85 -6.20
C TRP A 299 -8.91 -8.92 -5.82
N ILE A 300 -9.19 -7.71 -5.32
CA ILE A 300 -8.17 -6.71 -4.95
C ILE A 300 -7.20 -7.27 -3.90
N VAL A 301 -7.73 -8.03 -2.94
CA VAL A 301 -6.97 -8.58 -1.83
C VAL A 301 -6.70 -10.04 -2.08
N ASP A 302 -5.43 -10.38 -2.17
CA ASP A 302 -5.00 -11.75 -2.43
C ASP A 302 -4.88 -12.52 -1.12
N PRO A 303 -5.47 -13.73 -1.05
CA PRO A 303 -5.33 -14.62 0.09
C PRO A 303 -3.87 -14.94 0.44
N GLU A 304 -2.94 -14.85 -0.53
CA GLU A 304 -1.52 -15.17 -0.32
C GLU A 304 -0.70 -13.98 0.23
N TRP A 305 -1.27 -12.77 0.30
CA TRP A 305 -0.60 -11.66 0.98
C TRP A 305 -0.57 -11.87 2.51
N PRO A 306 0.55 -11.55 3.19
CA PRO A 306 1.72 -10.79 2.73
C PRO A 306 2.91 -11.68 2.30
N GLU A 307 2.73 -12.98 2.09
CA GLU A 307 3.85 -13.88 1.80
C GLU A 307 4.56 -13.50 0.50
N TRP A 308 5.86 -13.27 0.59
CA TRP A 308 6.68 -12.91 -0.56
C TRP A 308 7.03 -14.19 -1.32
N ARG A 309 6.09 -14.70 -2.11
CA ARG A 309 6.43 -15.76 -3.06
C ARG A 309 7.30 -15.14 -4.15
N HIS A 310 8.49 -15.71 -4.33
CA HIS A 310 9.23 -15.56 -5.58
C HIS A 310 8.40 -16.22 -6.68
N GLU A 311 7.44 -15.51 -7.24
CA GLU A 311 6.54 -16.13 -8.22
C GLU A 311 7.12 -16.17 -9.62
N ALA A 312 6.96 -17.38 -10.17
CA ALA A 312 6.94 -17.82 -11.55
C ALA A 312 8.04 -17.25 -12.45
N VAL A 313 9.09 -18.08 -12.63
CA VAL A 313 9.88 -18.07 -13.85
C VAL A 313 8.90 -18.19 -15.02
N ALA A 314 8.83 -17.17 -15.87
CA ALA A 314 8.16 -17.26 -17.15
C ALA A 314 8.70 -18.51 -17.85
N SER A 315 7.87 -19.52 -18.07
CA SER A 315 8.34 -20.72 -18.72
C SER A 315 8.73 -20.34 -20.16
N ASP A 316 9.92 -20.76 -20.60
CA ASP A 316 10.33 -20.75 -22.01
C ASP A 316 9.54 -21.79 -22.84
N GLY A 317 8.34 -22.17 -22.39
CA GLY A 317 7.47 -23.15 -23.03
C GLY A 317 6.71 -22.55 -24.21
N ARG A 318 6.48 -23.37 -25.25
CA ARG A 318 5.64 -23.02 -26.39
C ARG A 318 4.27 -22.54 -25.91
N LYS A 319 3.82 -21.39 -26.45
CA LYS A 319 2.49 -20.78 -26.27
C LYS A 319 1.40 -21.82 -26.00
N GLY A 320 0.79 -21.78 -24.82
CA GLY A 320 -0.54 -22.35 -24.60
C GLY A 320 -0.76 -23.13 -23.31
N ASP A 321 0.25 -23.79 -22.75
CA ASP A 321 0.02 -24.70 -21.61
C ASP A 321 0.84 -24.31 -20.36
N LEU A 322 0.13 -23.98 -19.29
CA LEU A 322 0.69 -23.89 -17.94
C LEU A 322 0.73 -25.30 -17.33
N VAL A 323 1.93 -25.90 -17.30
CA VAL A 323 2.20 -27.05 -16.42
C VAL A 323 2.65 -26.50 -15.07
N VAL A 324 1.77 -26.56 -14.08
CA VAL A 324 2.12 -26.30 -12.68
C VAL A 324 2.90 -27.51 -12.16
N ARG A 325 4.23 -27.38 -12.01
CA ARG A 325 5.00 -28.34 -11.21
C ARG A 325 5.04 -27.85 -9.77
N ALA A 326 4.14 -28.38 -8.95
CA ALA A 326 4.34 -28.38 -7.50
C ALA A 326 5.61 -29.20 -7.21
N THR A 327 6.64 -28.57 -6.66
CA THR A 327 7.74 -29.30 -6.04
C THR A 327 7.29 -29.66 -4.63
N PRO A 328 7.12 -30.94 -4.28
CA PRO A 328 6.83 -31.32 -2.92
C PRO A 328 8.06 -31.01 -2.07
N ILE A 329 7.86 -30.26 -0.99
CA ILE A 329 8.86 -30.15 0.08
C ILE A 329 8.85 -31.50 0.79
N THR A 330 9.78 -32.37 0.43
CA THR A 330 10.23 -33.46 1.31
C THR A 330 11.01 -32.83 2.45
N GLY A 331 10.57 -33.08 3.68
CA GLY A 331 11.11 -32.45 4.87
C GLY A 331 12.56 -32.82 5.21
N HIS A 332 13.10 -32.04 6.13
CA HIS A 332 13.95 -32.50 7.23
C HIS A 332 13.76 -31.57 8.43
#